data_AF-A0A9D2RXC2-F1
#
_entry.id   AF-A0A9D2RXC2-F1
#
_cell.length_a   1.000
_cell.length_b   1.000
_cell.length_c   1.000
_cell.angle_alpha   90.00
_cell.angle_beta   90.00
_cell.angle_gamma   90.00
#
_symmetry.space_group_name_H-M   'P 1'
#
loop_
_entity.id
_entity.type
_entity.pdbx_description
1 polymer ?
#
loop_
_entity_poly.entity_id
_entity_poly.type
_entity_poly.pdbx_seq_one_letter_code
_entity_poly.pdbx_strand_id
1 'polypeptide(L)'
;LSLFYPFDKLDLVKKGIESIWNVSGDRAMIALTMTFMDEPMAKNMSFQREYAEPYDWIAQQFKDWAFTLTTAILYYNDYDSIDEDARGLYRKAMAAFGGIAPSYHIELLDKPTIYWDFHSLLLGIQMMFSFMLVDGDQPLRLCKHCQKVFLGSRSNAAFCSPRCKNQYNVYKSRSKKGGDEEE
;
A
#
# COMPACT_ATOMS: atom_id res chain seq x y z
N LEU A 1 19.84 -2.03 -13.42
CA LEU A 1 18.84 -2.59 -14.35
C LEU A 1 18.64 -4.09 -14.19
N SER A 2 19.69 -4.91 -14.05
CA SER A 2 19.55 -6.35 -13.77
C SER A 2 18.71 -6.69 -12.54
N LEU A 3 18.72 -5.85 -11.51
CA LEU A 3 17.88 -6.00 -10.32
C LEU A 3 16.38 -5.84 -10.62
N PHE A 4 16.03 -5.08 -11.66
CA PHE A 4 14.63 -4.76 -12.02
C PHE A 4 14.13 -5.56 -13.22
N TYR A 5 15.00 -6.28 -13.92
CA TYR A 5 14.68 -7.14 -15.07
C TYR A 5 15.36 -8.51 -14.87
N PRO A 6 14.83 -9.34 -13.95
CA PRO A 6 15.47 -10.59 -13.57
C PRO A 6 15.21 -11.74 -14.56
N PHE A 7 14.20 -11.63 -15.43
CA PHE A 7 13.81 -12.66 -16.39
C PHE A 7 14.48 -12.40 -17.75
N ASP A 8 13.93 -11.48 -18.54
CA ASP A 8 14.55 -11.03 -19.79
C ASP A 8 15.17 -9.65 -19.63
N LYS A 9 16.44 -9.55 -20.00
CA LYS A 9 17.17 -8.29 -19.94
C LYS A 9 16.78 -7.41 -21.11
N LEU A 10 16.61 -6.12 -20.84
CA LEU A 10 16.45 -5.12 -21.88
C LEU A 10 17.71 -5.06 -22.77
N ASP A 11 17.47 -4.98 -24.08
CA ASP A 11 18.49 -4.70 -25.08
C ASP A 11 18.87 -3.23 -25.02
N LEU A 12 19.71 -2.88 -24.04
CA LEU A 12 20.17 -1.52 -23.76
C LEU A 12 21.44 -1.21 -24.55
N VAL A 13 21.36 -0.15 -25.36
CA VAL A 13 22.50 0.45 -26.05
C VAL A 13 22.80 1.78 -25.40
N LYS A 14 23.97 1.88 -24.75
CA LYS A 14 24.47 3.13 -24.18
C LYS A 14 25.40 3.82 -25.18
N LYS A 15 25.07 5.06 -25.57
CA LYS A 15 25.90 5.92 -26.41
C LYS A 15 26.28 7.18 -25.63
N GLY A 16 27.41 7.12 -24.92
CA GLY A 16 27.85 8.22 -24.07
C GLY A 16 26.92 8.42 -22.87
N ILE A 17 26.23 9.56 -22.81
CA ILE A 17 25.25 9.90 -21.76
C ILE A 17 23.85 9.37 -22.12
N GLU A 18 23.57 9.17 -23.41
CA GLU A 18 22.27 8.68 -23.88
C GLU A 18 22.17 7.16 -23.72
N SER A 19 21.01 6.69 -23.27
CA SER A 19 20.68 5.27 -23.15
C SER A 19 19.39 5.02 -23.92
N ILE A 20 19.44 4.08 -24.88
CA ILE A 20 18.31 3.68 -25.70
C ILE A 20 18.11 2.19 -25.48
N TRP A 21 16.87 1.72 -25.49
CA TRP A 21 16.58 0.29 -25.44
C TRP A 21 15.59 -0.11 -26.51
N ASN A 22 15.73 -1.33 -27.01
CA ASN A 22 14.89 -1.84 -28.08
C ASN A 22 13.60 -2.45 -27.52
N VAL A 23 12.46 -2.06 -28.09
CA VAL A 23 11.12 -2.54 -27.74
C VAL A 23 10.46 -3.25 -28.94
N SER A 24 11.23 -3.56 -29.98
CA SER A 24 10.73 -4.16 -31.22
C SER A 24 10.14 -5.55 -30.99
N GLY A 25 8.91 -5.78 -31.44
CA GLY A 25 8.27 -7.10 -31.47
C GLY A 25 6.97 -7.23 -30.67
N ASP A 26 6.72 -6.34 -29.70
CA ASP A 26 5.48 -6.34 -28.91
C ASP A 26 4.73 -5.01 -29.06
N ARG A 27 3.55 -5.06 -29.68
CA ARG A 27 2.71 -3.87 -29.92
C ARG A 27 2.28 -3.17 -28.64
N ALA A 28 2.01 -3.92 -27.57
CA ALA A 28 1.61 -3.34 -26.29
C ALA A 28 2.77 -2.57 -25.66
N MET A 29 3.98 -3.12 -25.77
CA MET A 29 5.19 -2.51 -25.25
C MET A 29 5.58 -1.24 -26.02
N ILE A 30 5.42 -1.24 -27.34
CA ILE A 30 5.59 -0.05 -28.18
C ILE A 30 4.58 1.03 -27.76
N ALA A 31 3.30 0.69 -27.62
CA ALA A 31 2.27 1.63 -27.20
C ALA A 31 2.55 2.24 -25.82
N LEU A 32 2.95 1.41 -24.84
CA LEU A 32 3.35 1.88 -23.50
C LEU A 32 4.58 2.79 -23.57
N THR A 33 5.59 2.42 -24.36
CA THR A 33 6.81 3.22 -24.51
C THR A 33 6.51 4.58 -25.15
N MET A 34 5.63 4.63 -26.16
CA MET A 34 5.16 5.88 -26.77
C MET A 34 4.31 6.71 -25.80
N THR A 35 3.51 6.08 -24.94
CA THR A 35 2.69 6.78 -23.94
C THR A 35 3.55 7.53 -22.93
N PHE A 36 4.71 6.97 -22.58
CA PHE A 36 5.64 7.54 -21.60
C PHE A 36 6.95 8.02 -22.24
N MET A 37 6.92 8.45 -23.51
CA MET A 37 8.14 8.83 -24.23
C MET A 37 8.76 10.14 -23.73
N ASP A 38 7.92 11.08 -23.28
CA ASP A 38 8.34 12.38 -22.73
C ASP A 38 8.58 12.34 -21.20
N GLU A 39 8.38 11.17 -20.60
CA GLU A 39 8.49 10.94 -19.16
C GLU A 39 9.89 10.41 -18.79
N PRO A 40 10.32 10.52 -17.52
CA PRO A 40 11.58 9.96 -17.09
C PRO A 40 11.70 8.47 -17.44
N MET A 41 12.86 8.08 -17.97
CA MET A 41 13.13 6.71 -18.42
C MET A 41 12.75 5.65 -17.37
N ALA A 42 13.01 5.89 -16.08
CA ALA A 42 12.66 4.97 -15.00
C ALA A 42 11.15 4.72 -14.88
N LYS A 43 10.32 5.74 -15.11
CA LYS A 43 8.85 5.63 -15.13
C LYS A 43 8.40 4.80 -16.32
N ASN A 44 8.92 5.08 -17.52
CA ASN A 44 8.60 4.29 -18.70
C ASN A 44 8.93 2.80 -18.46
N MET A 45 10.14 2.52 -17.97
CA MET A 45 10.65 1.17 -17.67
C MET A 45 9.81 0.41 -16.63
N SER A 46 9.31 1.08 -15.59
CA SER A 46 8.52 0.39 -14.55
C SER A 46 7.17 -0.15 -15.04
N PHE A 47 6.65 0.37 -16.16
CA PHE A 47 5.44 -0.14 -16.82
C PHE A 47 5.72 -1.17 -17.92
N GLN A 48 6.99 -1.52 -18.15
CA GLN A 48 7.37 -2.49 -19.16
C GLN A 48 7.20 -3.93 -18.66
N ARG A 49 6.94 -4.86 -19.59
CA ARG A 49 7.03 -6.31 -19.32
C ARG A 49 8.41 -6.65 -18.75
N GLU A 50 8.43 -7.71 -17.96
CA GLU A 50 9.62 -8.22 -17.27
C GLU A 50 10.21 -7.30 -16.20
N TYR A 51 9.65 -6.09 -16.02
CA TYR A 51 9.93 -5.28 -14.86
C TYR A 51 9.42 -5.98 -13.59
N ALA A 52 10.31 -6.15 -12.61
CA ALA A 52 9.98 -6.69 -11.31
C ALA A 52 10.80 -6.01 -10.22
N GLU A 53 10.17 -5.72 -9.09
CA GLU A 53 10.85 -5.26 -7.88
C GLU A 53 11.50 -6.47 -7.18
N PRO A 54 12.70 -6.32 -6.58
CA PRO A 54 13.33 -7.39 -5.81
C PRO A 54 12.43 -7.91 -4.69
N TYR A 55 12.31 -9.23 -4.58
CA TYR A 55 11.45 -9.88 -3.58
C TYR A 55 11.75 -9.42 -2.16
N ASP A 56 13.03 -9.37 -1.77
CA ASP A 56 13.42 -8.98 -0.41
C ASP A 56 13.00 -7.54 -0.06
N TRP A 57 12.99 -6.64 -1.06
CA TRP A 57 12.55 -5.26 -0.88
C TRP A 57 11.04 -5.19 -0.65
N ILE A 58 10.27 -5.91 -1.47
CA ILE A 58 8.81 -6.02 -1.29
C ILE A 58 8.48 -6.64 0.07
N ALA A 59 9.17 -7.73 0.43
CA ALA A 59 8.94 -8.43 1.69
C ALA A 59 9.24 -7.54 2.90
N GLN A 60 10.33 -6.76 2.86
CA GLN A 60 10.63 -5.78 3.89
C GLN A 60 9.54 -4.71 3.97
N GLN A 61 9.12 -4.16 2.83
CA GLN A 61 8.12 -3.11 2.78
C GLN A 61 6.76 -3.57 3.33
N PHE A 62 6.37 -4.81 3.07
CA PHE A 62 5.14 -5.39 3.63
C PHE A 62 5.19 -5.56 5.14
N LYS A 63 6.37 -5.88 5.71
CA LYS A 63 6.54 -5.90 7.17
C LYS A 63 6.34 -4.51 7.77
N ASP A 64 6.91 -3.49 7.13
CA ASP A 64 6.77 -2.10 7.57
C ASP A 64 5.30 -1.65 7.49
N TRP A 65 4.58 -2.00 6.42
CA TRP A 65 3.14 -1.72 6.29
C TRP A 65 2.31 -2.44 7.36
N ALA A 66 2.59 -3.72 7.60
CA ALA A 66 1.90 -4.49 8.63
C ALA A 66 2.13 -3.89 10.02
N PHE A 67 3.36 -3.48 10.33
CA PHE A 67 3.71 -2.81 11.58
C PHE A 67 2.95 -1.49 11.73
N THR A 68 2.93 -0.65 10.70
CA THR A 68 2.24 0.64 10.71
C THR A 68 0.74 0.47 10.87
N LEU A 69 0.12 -0.44 10.12
CA LEU A 69 -1.30 -0.73 10.22
C LEU A 69 -1.67 -1.22 11.63
N THR A 70 -0.90 -2.16 12.16
CA THR A 70 -1.14 -2.71 13.51
C THR A 70 -0.99 -1.63 14.57
N THR A 71 0.04 -0.78 14.45
CA THR A 71 0.25 0.37 15.34
C THR A 71 -0.95 1.32 15.34
N ALA A 72 -1.46 1.69 14.15
CA ALA A 72 -2.65 2.53 14.04
C ALA A 72 -3.87 1.87 14.71
N ILE A 73 -4.10 0.58 14.44
CA ILE A 73 -5.28 -0.11 14.94
C ILE A 73 -5.24 -0.27 16.46
N LEU A 74 -4.10 -0.67 17.02
CA LEU A 74 -3.94 -0.80 18.48
C LEU A 74 -4.09 0.56 19.17
N TYR A 75 -3.49 1.62 18.59
CA TYR A 75 -3.60 2.97 19.12
C TYR A 75 -5.06 3.41 19.30
N TYR A 76 -5.93 3.16 18.30
CA TYR A 76 -7.33 3.57 18.37
C TYR A 76 -8.23 2.59 19.13
N ASN A 77 -8.01 1.28 19.00
CA ASN A 77 -8.87 0.29 19.67
C ASN A 77 -8.65 0.28 21.18
N ASP A 78 -7.40 0.41 21.59
CA ASP A 78 -7.00 0.27 22.99
C ASP A 78 -6.73 1.64 23.62
N TYR A 79 -7.13 2.72 22.95
CA TYR A 79 -6.81 4.12 23.32
C TYR A 79 -7.03 4.38 24.80
N ASP A 80 -8.20 4.04 25.33
CA ASP A 80 -8.58 4.29 26.73
C ASP A 80 -7.87 3.36 27.73
N SER A 81 -7.29 2.25 27.26
CA SER A 81 -6.62 1.25 28.08
C SER A 81 -5.09 1.36 28.12
N ILE A 82 -4.50 2.16 27.23
CA ILE A 82 -3.05 2.43 27.17
C ILE A 82 -2.71 3.78 27.82
N ASP A 83 -1.56 3.85 28.48
CA ASP A 83 -1.06 5.07 29.10
C ASP A 83 -0.51 6.07 28.07
N GLU A 84 -0.24 7.30 28.52
CA GLU A 84 0.21 8.37 27.61
C GLU A 84 1.61 8.12 27.04
N ASP A 85 2.46 7.40 27.77
CA ASP A 85 3.80 7.04 27.28
C ASP A 85 3.72 6.04 26.13
N ALA A 86 2.88 4.99 26.25
CA ALA A 86 2.61 4.04 25.18
C ALA A 86 1.95 4.73 23.97
N ARG A 87 0.98 5.63 24.20
CA ARG A 87 0.41 6.46 23.12
C ARG A 87 1.48 7.29 22.43
N GLY A 88 2.38 7.91 23.20
CA GLY A 88 3.52 8.65 22.69
C GLY A 88 4.43 7.78 21.83
N LEU A 89 4.69 6.56 22.25
CA LEU A 89 5.48 5.59 21.49
C LEU A 89 4.80 5.23 20.16
N TYR A 90 3.50 4.96 20.17
CA TYR A 90 2.76 4.67 18.94
C TYR A 90 2.74 5.85 17.96
N ARG A 91 2.59 7.10 18.44
CA ARG A 91 2.70 8.29 17.59
C ARG A 91 4.10 8.41 16.97
N LYS A 92 5.16 8.15 17.73
CA LYS A 92 6.55 8.14 17.21
C LYS A 92 6.78 7.02 16.20
N ALA A 93 6.27 5.82 16.47
CA ALA A 93 6.34 4.69 15.56
C ALA A 93 5.61 4.99 14.24
N MET A 94 4.43 5.62 14.30
CA MET A 94 3.70 6.07 13.12
C MET A 94 4.46 7.16 12.35
N ALA A 95 5.08 8.12 13.04
CA ALA A 95 5.88 9.16 12.39
C ALA A 95 7.16 8.61 11.74
N ALA A 96 7.71 7.51 12.26
CA ALA A 96 8.83 6.81 11.64
C ALA A 96 8.42 6.09 10.34
N PHE A 97 7.12 5.89 10.10
CA PHE A 97 6.62 5.40 8.82
C PHE A 97 6.66 6.52 7.77
N GLY A 98 7.82 6.69 7.13
CA GLY A 98 8.01 7.74 6.15
C GLY A 98 9.46 7.86 5.68
N GLY A 99 9.92 6.89 4.88
CA GLY A 99 11.26 6.93 4.31
C GLY A 99 11.39 7.74 3.02
N ILE A 100 10.36 7.81 2.18
CA ILE A 100 10.45 8.43 0.84
C ILE A 100 9.07 8.95 0.44
N ALA A 101 8.83 10.26 0.58
CA ALA A 101 7.71 10.89 -0.14
C ALA A 101 8.04 10.84 -1.64
N PRO A 102 7.09 10.42 -2.50
CA PRO A 102 7.33 10.51 -3.93
C PRO A 102 7.58 11.98 -4.29
N SER A 103 8.51 12.21 -5.19
CA SER A 103 8.63 13.50 -5.87
C SER A 103 7.33 13.82 -6.58
N TYR A 104 7.04 15.11 -6.71
CA TYR A 104 5.88 15.57 -7.44
C TYR A 104 6.22 16.87 -8.15
N HIS A 105 5.44 17.16 -9.19
CA HIS A 105 5.41 18.47 -9.82
C HIS A 105 3.95 18.91 -10.00
N ILE A 106 3.75 20.19 -10.32
CA ILE A 106 2.42 20.74 -10.55
C ILE A 106 2.38 21.21 -12.00
N GLU A 107 1.41 20.70 -12.75
CA GLU A 107 1.11 21.17 -14.09
C GLU A 107 -0.22 21.92 -14.11
N LEU A 108 -0.31 22.93 -14.99
CA LEU A 108 -1.53 23.67 -15.22
C LEU A 108 -2.28 23.05 -16.41
N LEU A 109 -3.21 22.15 -16.10
CA LEU A 109 -4.24 21.68 -17.05
C LEU A 109 -5.46 22.62 -16.96
N ASP A 110 -6.69 22.08 -16.92
CA ASP A 110 -7.90 22.86 -16.62
C ASP A 110 -7.85 23.53 -15.24
N LYS A 111 -7.04 22.98 -14.31
CA LYS A 111 -6.73 23.51 -12.98
C LYS A 111 -5.34 23.05 -12.53
N PRO A 112 -4.69 23.73 -11.56
CA PRO A 112 -3.44 23.25 -10.97
C PRO A 112 -3.61 21.81 -10.48
N THR A 113 -2.84 20.91 -11.07
CA THR A 113 -2.96 19.46 -10.85
C THR A 113 -1.62 18.92 -10.38
N ILE A 114 -1.62 18.18 -9.27
CA ILE A 114 -0.43 17.53 -8.73
C ILE A 114 -0.20 16.25 -9.53
N TYR A 115 1.00 16.15 -10.10
CA TYR A 115 1.51 14.95 -10.75
C TYR A 115 2.52 14.27 -9.83
N TRP A 116 2.29 12.99 -9.57
CA TRP A 116 3.19 12.18 -8.76
C TRP A 116 4.23 11.49 -9.64
N ASP A 117 5.50 11.76 -9.35
CA ASP A 117 6.63 11.22 -10.09
C ASP A 117 7.11 9.95 -9.42
N PHE A 118 6.52 8.82 -9.83
CA PHE A 118 6.94 7.50 -9.38
C PHE A 118 8.07 6.97 -10.26
N HIS A 119 9.17 6.60 -9.60
CA HIS A 119 10.33 5.95 -10.23
C HIS A 119 10.40 4.45 -9.92
N SER A 120 9.42 3.93 -9.18
CA SER A 120 9.34 2.55 -8.71
C SER A 120 7.88 2.22 -8.42
N LEU A 121 7.49 0.99 -8.74
CA LEU A 121 6.15 0.48 -8.41
C LEU A 121 5.94 0.47 -6.89
N LEU A 122 6.99 0.16 -6.13
CA LEU A 122 6.94 0.09 -4.67
C LEU A 122 6.53 1.43 -4.05
N LEU A 123 7.06 2.55 -4.55
CA LEU A 123 6.70 3.90 -4.09
C LEU A 123 5.22 4.21 -4.39
N GLY A 124 4.73 3.79 -5.56
CA GLY A 124 3.31 3.91 -5.92
C GLY A 124 2.41 3.18 -4.94
N ILE A 125 2.72 1.91 -4.65
CA ILE A 125 1.92 1.10 -3.72
C ILE A 125 2.02 1.65 -2.28
N GLN A 126 3.22 2.05 -1.83
CA GLN A 126 3.40 2.66 -0.49
C GLN A 126 2.52 3.89 -0.32
N MET A 127 2.46 4.75 -1.34
CA MET A 127 1.61 5.94 -1.31
C MET A 127 0.12 5.58 -1.25
N MET A 128 -0.32 4.61 -2.05
CA MET A 128 -1.71 4.14 -2.00
C MET A 128 -2.05 3.57 -0.62
N PHE A 129 -1.15 2.81 -0.02
CA PHE A 129 -1.31 2.32 1.35
C PHE A 129 -1.44 3.48 2.36
N SER A 130 -0.62 4.52 2.25
CA SER A 130 -0.74 5.72 3.10
C SER A 130 -2.11 6.39 2.96
N PHE A 131 -2.65 6.52 1.74
CA PHE A 131 -3.99 7.06 1.53
C PHE A 131 -5.08 6.19 2.16
N MET A 132 -5.00 4.88 1.97
CA MET A 132 -5.95 3.93 2.58
C MET A 132 -5.91 3.92 4.11
N LEU A 133 -4.75 4.25 4.71
CA LEU A 133 -4.58 4.31 6.15
C LEU A 133 -5.19 5.59 6.75
N VAL A 134 -5.13 6.71 6.03
CA VAL A 134 -5.67 8.01 6.49
C VAL A 134 -7.10 8.29 6.03
N ASP A 135 -7.68 7.42 5.20
CA ASP A 135 -9.05 7.52 4.72
C ASP A 135 -10.05 7.38 5.89
N GLY A 136 -10.76 8.45 6.22
CA GLY A 136 -11.77 8.46 7.28
C GLY A 136 -13.10 7.80 6.89
N ASP A 137 -13.41 7.74 5.59
CA ASP A 137 -14.68 7.24 5.08
C ASP A 137 -14.61 5.73 4.81
N GLN A 138 -13.50 5.26 4.21
CA GLN A 138 -13.23 3.85 3.91
C GLN A 138 -11.91 3.34 4.50
N PRO A 139 -11.71 3.44 5.83
CA PRO A 139 -10.45 3.06 6.46
C PRO A 139 -10.15 1.57 6.31
N LEU A 140 -8.86 1.24 6.27
CA LEU A 140 -8.37 -0.11 6.54
C LEU A 140 -8.68 -0.52 7.98
N ARG A 141 -9.33 -1.68 8.16
CA ARG A 141 -9.76 -2.19 9.47
C ARG A 141 -9.47 -3.66 9.65
N LEU A 142 -9.35 -4.10 10.90
CA LEU A 142 -9.34 -5.52 11.27
C LEU A 142 -10.76 -6.01 11.60
N CYS A 143 -11.15 -7.13 10.99
CA CYS A 143 -12.44 -7.75 11.25
C CYS A 143 -12.48 -8.31 12.67
N LYS A 144 -13.46 -7.89 13.48
CA LYS A 144 -13.61 -8.37 14.87
C LYS A 144 -13.82 -9.89 15.00
N HIS A 145 -14.23 -10.57 13.93
CA HIS A 145 -14.43 -12.01 13.95
C HIS A 145 -13.17 -12.80 13.57
N CYS A 146 -12.59 -12.49 12.40
CA CYS A 146 -11.54 -13.32 11.80
C CYS A 146 -10.17 -12.64 11.75
N GLN A 147 -10.05 -11.41 12.26
CA GLN A 147 -8.81 -10.61 12.27
C GLN A 147 -8.18 -10.41 10.89
N LYS A 148 -8.95 -10.57 9.81
CA LYS A 148 -8.51 -10.21 8.47
C LYS A 148 -8.63 -8.71 8.28
N VAL A 149 -7.61 -8.13 7.65
CA VAL A 149 -7.62 -6.74 7.18
C VAL A 149 -8.62 -6.61 6.03
N PHE A 150 -9.43 -5.57 6.04
CA PHE A 150 -10.39 -5.26 4.97
C PHE A 150 -10.59 -3.75 4.84
N LEU A 151 -11.01 -3.31 3.65
CA LEU A 151 -11.48 -1.95 3.42
C LEU A 151 -12.89 -1.80 3.98
N GLY A 152 -13.06 -0.87 4.92
CA GLY A 152 -14.38 -0.54 5.45
C GLY A 152 -15.24 0.09 4.37
N SER A 153 -16.44 -0.45 4.11
CA SER A 153 -17.39 0.22 3.22
C SER A 153 -17.94 1.53 3.77
N ARG A 154 -17.70 1.78 5.06
CA ARG A 154 -18.11 2.95 5.83
C ARG A 154 -17.21 3.11 7.05
N SER A 155 -17.18 4.31 7.60
CA SER A 155 -16.33 4.67 8.74
C SER A 155 -16.50 3.75 9.94
N ASN A 156 -17.69 3.22 10.25
CA ASN A 156 -17.92 2.35 11.40
C ASN A 156 -17.95 0.82 11.10
N ALA A 157 -17.42 0.40 9.95
CA ALA A 157 -17.44 -1.01 9.57
C ALA A 157 -16.59 -1.88 10.51
N ALA A 158 -17.18 -2.85 11.22
CA ALA A 158 -16.46 -3.71 12.18
C ALA A 158 -16.16 -5.14 11.67
N PHE A 159 -16.76 -5.53 10.54
CA PHE A 159 -16.67 -6.90 10.00
C PHE A 159 -16.45 -6.86 8.50
N CYS A 160 -15.59 -7.75 7.98
CA CYS A 160 -15.30 -7.85 6.55
C CYS A 160 -16.44 -8.44 5.71
N SER A 161 -17.44 -9.06 6.35
CA SER A 161 -18.59 -9.64 5.66
C SER A 161 -19.79 -9.82 6.59
N PRO A 162 -21.02 -9.89 6.05
CA PRO A 162 -22.21 -10.27 6.81
C PRO A 162 -22.07 -11.62 7.51
N ARG A 163 -21.37 -12.57 6.87
CA ARG A 163 -21.06 -13.89 7.45
C ARG A 163 -20.25 -13.77 8.75
N CYS A 164 -19.17 -12.98 8.73
CA CYS A 164 -18.36 -12.73 9.93
C CYS A 164 -19.15 -12.06 11.04
N LYS A 165 -20.02 -11.09 10.70
CA LYS A 165 -20.91 -10.44 11.67
C LYS A 165 -21.86 -11.45 12.33
N ASN A 166 -22.50 -12.30 11.54
CA ASN A 166 -23.45 -13.28 12.05
C ASN A 166 -22.77 -14.33 12.95
N GLN A 167 -21.62 -14.88 12.51
CA GLN A 167 -20.85 -15.84 13.30
C GLN A 167 -20.38 -15.25 14.63
N TYR A 168 -19.85 -14.02 14.60
CA TYR A 168 -19.43 -13.31 15.81
C TYR A 168 -20.59 -13.14 16.82
N ASN A 169 -21.76 -12.72 16.34
CA ASN A 169 -22.93 -12.53 17.20
C ASN A 169 -23.44 -13.86 17.79
N VAL A 170 -23.42 -14.95 17.01
CA VAL A 170 -23.79 -16.28 17.50
C VAL A 170 -22.84 -16.71 18.61
N TYR A 171 -21.53 -16.64 18.41
CA TYR A 171 -20.56 -17.00 19.44
C TYR A 171 -20.70 -16.14 20.70
N LYS A 172 -20.87 -14.83 20.55
CA LYS A 172 -21.10 -13.90 21.66
C LYS A 172 -22.39 -14.20 22.44
N SER A 173 -23.45 -14.64 21.76
CA SER A 173 -24.71 -15.00 22.42
C SER A 173 -24.60 -16.30 23.22
N ARG A 174 -23.84 -17.29 22.71
CA ARG A 174 -23.60 -18.57 23.39
C ARG A 174 -22.73 -18.41 24.62
N SER A 175 -21.68 -17.59 24.55
CA SER A 175 -20.81 -17.32 25.69
C SER A 175 -21.54 -16.63 26.84
N LYS A 176 -22.57 -15.82 26.55
CA LYS A 176 -23.43 -15.23 27.58
C LYS A 176 -24.33 -16.27 28.25
N LYS A 177 -24.99 -17.11 27.45
CA LYS A 177 -25.86 -18.18 27.99
C LYS A 177 -25.12 -19.20 28.86
N GLY A 178 -23.88 -19.54 28.49
CA GLY A 178 -23.07 -20.47 29.30
C GLY A 178 -22.53 -19.86 30.61
N GLY A 179 -22.40 -18.53 30.69
CA GLY A 179 -22.00 -17.85 31.93
C GLY A 179 -23.16 -17.68 32.91
N ASP A 180 -24.40 -17.55 32.41
CA ASP A 180 -25.61 -17.45 33.25
C ASP A 180 -26.05 -18.82 33.83
N GLU A 181 -25.45 -19.94 33.40
CA GLU A 181 -25.71 -21.30 33.93
C GLU A 181 -24.70 -21.73 35.01
N GLU A 182 -23.64 -20.94 35.27
CA GLU A 182 -22.59 -21.21 36.27
C GLU A 182 -22.71 -20.36 37.55
N GLU A 183 -23.82 -19.63 37.75
CA GLU A 183 -24.17 -18.87 38.98
C GLU A 183 -25.36 -19.52 39.71
#